data_AF-A0A916WX06-F1
#
_entry.id   AF-A0A916WX06-F1
#
_cell.length_a   1.000
_cell.length_b   1.000
_cell.length_c   1.000
_cell.angle_alpha   90.00
_cell.angle_beta   90.00
_cell.angle_gamma   90.00
#
_symmetry.space_group_name_H-M   'P 1'
#
loop_
_entity.id
_entity.type
_entity.pdbx_description
1 polymer ?
#
loop_
_entity_poly.entity_id
_entity_poly.type
_entity_poly.pdbx_seq_one_letter_code
_entity_poly.pdbx_strand_id
1 'polypeptide(L)'
;MRLLLLSVFALFTSATPSIAAGTVGWFLEVLPGRSAPDSFAPGFQPAPNGLPDGAVAQTLSGDIREAWYIEPTGRYGHAILGDGIEAGGLSVKTASGEVMRFVLPDTDVFEDRTPRLADLDGDGRTEVVTIKASVRLGGSVTVYGLRDGTLRELGTTGYIGRANRWLNIAGIDDYLQLGRKQIAYVQTPHIGGTLFLYDFDGSGLTRLVSKTGFSNHAIGSREMDLSATLDATGDGIPDLLLPTDGLRVLKLLSFASGQAREEASITLPGRLASGIVQEAAPAGPAFVFGLADGRTYRLQKRPR
;
A
#
# COMPACT_ATOMS: atom_id res chain seq x y z
N MET A 1 -7.80 -70.76 6.41
CA MET A 1 -7.96 -70.03 5.14
C MET A 1 -9.27 -69.22 5.21
N ARG A 2 -9.20 -67.94 5.61
CA ARG A 2 -10.23 -66.91 5.35
C ARG A 2 -9.61 -65.53 5.57
N LEU A 3 -9.95 -64.63 4.65
CA LEU A 3 -9.26 -63.42 4.19
C LEU A 3 -9.00 -62.33 5.25
N LEU A 4 -7.82 -61.70 5.16
CA LEU A 4 -7.58 -60.31 5.59
C LEU A 4 -8.37 -59.36 4.67
N LEU A 5 -9.19 -58.48 5.24
CA LEU A 5 -9.65 -57.27 4.55
C LEU A 5 -8.59 -56.19 4.68
N LEU A 6 -7.90 -55.87 3.58
CA LEU A 6 -7.17 -54.61 3.44
C LEU A 6 -8.20 -53.47 3.32
N SER A 7 -8.22 -52.57 4.30
CA SER A 7 -8.92 -51.28 4.18
C SER A 7 -8.07 -50.35 3.33
N VAL A 8 -8.52 -50.07 2.11
CA VAL A 8 -7.94 -49.04 1.23
C VAL A 8 -8.43 -47.68 1.74
N PHE A 9 -7.56 -46.92 2.38
CA PHE A 9 -7.78 -45.49 2.60
C PHE A 9 -7.60 -44.77 1.26
N ALA A 10 -8.70 -44.38 0.63
CA ALA A 10 -8.68 -43.45 -0.49
C ALA A 10 -8.34 -42.05 0.04
N LEU A 11 -7.11 -41.57 -0.22
CA LEU A 11 -6.82 -40.14 -0.09
C LEU A 11 -7.62 -39.41 -1.18
N PHE A 12 -8.72 -38.77 -0.79
CA PHE A 12 -9.34 -37.75 -1.62
C PHE A 12 -8.46 -36.50 -1.58
N THR A 13 -7.62 -36.32 -2.60
CA THR A 13 -7.04 -35.01 -2.89
C THR A 13 -8.16 -34.12 -3.44
N SER A 14 -8.79 -33.33 -2.58
CA SER A 14 -9.69 -32.27 -3.05
C SER A 14 -8.87 -31.24 -3.79
N ALA A 15 -8.83 -31.32 -5.12
CA ALA A 15 -8.25 -30.26 -5.94
C ALA A 15 -9.08 -29.00 -5.70
N THR A 16 -8.46 -27.97 -5.13
CA THR A 16 -9.08 -26.64 -5.01
C THR A 16 -9.36 -26.12 -6.42
N PRO A 17 -10.57 -25.62 -6.71
CA PRO A 17 -10.87 -25.08 -8.01
C PRO A 17 -9.95 -23.88 -8.29
N SER A 18 -9.15 -23.98 -9.35
CA SER A 18 -8.32 -22.90 -9.87
C SER A 18 -9.00 -22.28 -11.08
N ILE A 19 -9.04 -20.96 -11.13
CA ILE A 19 -9.52 -20.20 -12.28
C ILE A 19 -8.28 -19.70 -13.00
N ALA A 20 -8.19 -19.95 -14.31
CA ALA A 20 -7.15 -19.35 -15.13
C ALA A 20 -7.28 -17.82 -15.04
N ALA A 21 -6.25 -17.15 -14.51
CA ALA A 21 -6.15 -15.71 -14.69
C ALA A 21 -5.88 -15.47 -16.19
N GLY A 22 -6.45 -14.44 -16.80
CA GLY A 22 -6.38 -14.17 -18.23
C GLY A 22 -4.98 -13.96 -18.84
N THR A 23 -3.89 -14.27 -18.14
CA THR A 23 -2.49 -14.16 -18.56
C THR A 23 -1.75 -15.49 -18.34
N VAL A 24 -0.90 -15.88 -19.30
CA VAL A 24 -0.08 -17.09 -19.22
C VAL A 24 0.77 -17.09 -17.94
N GLY A 25 0.67 -18.15 -17.15
CA GLY A 25 1.52 -18.38 -15.98
C GLY A 25 1.00 -17.86 -14.64
N TRP A 26 -0.12 -17.14 -14.60
CA TRP A 26 -0.76 -16.70 -13.35
C TRP A 26 -2.08 -17.43 -13.11
N PHE A 27 -2.39 -17.74 -11.86
CA PHE A 27 -3.64 -18.40 -11.52
C PHE A 27 -4.21 -17.93 -10.20
N LEU A 28 -5.54 -17.93 -10.16
CA LEU A 28 -6.33 -17.51 -9.03
C LEU A 28 -6.94 -18.77 -8.37
N GLU A 29 -6.59 -18.99 -7.11
CA GLU A 29 -7.07 -20.09 -6.29
C GLU A 29 -8.02 -19.54 -5.22
N VAL A 30 -9.21 -20.15 -5.06
CA VAL A 30 -10.06 -19.86 -3.90
C VAL A 30 -9.45 -20.53 -2.67
N LEU A 31 -9.37 -19.82 -1.54
CA LEU A 31 -8.92 -20.35 -0.25
C LEU A 31 -10.14 -20.59 0.66
N PRO A 32 -10.73 -21.81 0.68
CA PRO A 32 -11.97 -22.05 1.40
C PRO A 32 -11.78 -21.89 2.91
N GLY A 33 -12.72 -21.22 3.57
CA GLY A 33 -12.70 -21.01 5.03
C GLY A 33 -11.64 -20.01 5.53
N ARG A 34 -10.82 -19.43 4.64
CA ARG A 34 -9.87 -18.39 5.02
C ARG A 34 -10.54 -17.02 5.00
N SER A 35 -10.43 -16.27 6.09
CA SER A 35 -10.86 -14.87 6.14
C SER A 35 -9.99 -14.01 5.20
N ALA A 36 -10.59 -12.95 4.66
CA ALA A 36 -9.85 -11.95 3.91
C ALA A 36 -8.76 -11.34 4.82
N PRO A 37 -7.61 -10.94 4.26
CA PRO A 37 -6.62 -10.19 5.02
C PRO A 37 -7.27 -8.95 5.63
N ASP A 38 -7.03 -8.74 6.91
CA ASP A 38 -7.33 -7.49 7.56
C ASP A 38 -6.09 -6.61 7.39
N SER A 39 -6.24 -5.43 6.80
CA SER A 39 -5.16 -4.42 6.71
C SER A 39 -4.65 -3.98 8.09
N PHE A 40 -5.38 -4.32 9.16
CA PHE A 40 -5.03 -4.02 10.55
C PHE A 40 -4.31 -5.15 11.32
N ALA A 41 -3.81 -6.24 10.71
CA ALA A 41 -3.18 -7.32 11.50
C ALA A 41 -1.95 -7.97 10.85
N PRO A 42 -0.90 -8.39 11.62
CA PRO A 42 -0.62 -8.28 13.06
C PRO A 42 0.35 -7.12 13.40
N GLY A 43 0.23 -6.54 14.59
CA GLY A 43 1.12 -5.46 15.06
C GLY A 43 0.49 -4.06 15.04
N PHE A 44 -0.81 -3.94 14.76
CA PHE A 44 -1.55 -2.69 14.95
C PHE A 44 -1.38 -2.19 16.39
N GLN A 45 -0.76 -1.03 16.51
CA GLN A 45 -0.64 -0.28 17.75
C GLN A 45 -1.45 1.00 17.58
N PRO A 46 -2.53 1.21 18.36
CA PRO A 46 -3.29 2.45 18.32
C PRO A 46 -2.39 3.66 18.55
N ALA A 47 -2.54 4.69 17.72
CA ALA A 47 -1.80 5.92 17.88
C ALA A 47 -2.18 6.63 19.21
N PRO A 48 -1.23 6.92 20.11
CA PRO A 48 -1.54 7.57 21.38
C PRO A 48 -2.02 9.00 21.16
N ASN A 49 -3.25 9.29 21.61
CA ASN A 49 -3.95 10.56 21.33
C ASN A 49 -4.03 10.89 19.82
N GLY A 50 -4.02 9.85 18.98
CA GLY A 50 -4.07 9.97 17.53
C GLY A 50 -5.50 9.92 16.98
N LEU A 51 -5.61 9.64 15.69
CA LEU A 51 -6.90 9.38 15.05
C LEU A 51 -7.57 8.15 15.69
N PRO A 52 -8.92 8.10 15.75
CA PRO A 52 -9.65 6.96 16.34
C PRO A 52 -9.25 5.60 15.76
N ASP A 53 -8.84 5.59 14.51
CA ASP A 53 -8.52 4.43 13.71
C ASP A 53 -7.10 4.51 13.11
N GLY A 54 -6.27 5.43 13.62
CA GLY A 54 -4.88 5.57 13.21
C GLY A 54 -3.94 4.64 13.98
N ALA A 55 -2.87 4.20 13.31
CA ALA A 55 -1.87 3.31 13.91
C ALA A 55 -0.50 3.99 14.04
N VAL A 56 0.38 3.37 14.82
CA VAL A 56 1.81 3.68 14.87
C VAL A 56 2.53 2.89 13.78
N ALA A 57 3.16 3.60 12.86
CA ALA A 57 4.12 3.03 11.92
C ALA A 57 5.44 2.77 12.64
N GLN A 58 6.10 1.64 12.36
CA GLN A 58 7.35 1.24 13.03
C GLN A 58 8.39 0.75 12.02
N THR A 59 9.67 1.01 12.31
CA THR A 59 10.82 0.44 11.60
C THR A 59 11.92 0.03 12.58
N LEU A 60 12.73 -0.95 12.18
CA LEU A 60 13.83 -1.49 13.00
C LEU A 60 15.17 -0.77 12.79
N SER A 61 15.26 0.10 11.79
CA SER A 61 16.47 0.83 11.39
C SER A 61 16.24 2.34 11.39
N GLY A 62 17.30 3.11 11.09
CA GLY A 62 17.21 4.57 10.97
C GLY A 62 17.15 5.34 12.29
N ASP A 63 17.10 6.66 12.15
CA ASP A 63 17.04 7.65 13.20
C ASP A 63 15.61 7.91 13.70
N ILE A 64 14.60 7.83 12.83
CA ILE A 64 13.18 7.76 13.18
C ILE A 64 12.74 6.28 13.24
N ARG A 65 12.19 5.85 14.37
CA ARG A 65 11.75 4.45 14.61
C ARG A 65 10.25 4.27 14.56
N GLU A 66 9.51 5.27 14.99
CA GLU A 66 8.06 5.24 15.01
C GLU A 66 7.49 6.56 14.49
N ALA A 67 6.34 6.51 13.84
CA ALA A 67 5.58 7.70 13.47
C ALA A 67 4.08 7.45 13.55
N TRP A 68 3.32 8.46 13.95
CA TRP A 68 1.87 8.38 14.02
C TRP A 68 1.24 9.76 13.91
N TYR A 69 -0.02 9.80 13.46
CA TYR A 69 -0.78 11.03 13.35
C TYR A 69 -1.41 11.44 14.70
N ILE A 70 -1.53 12.75 14.93
CA ILE A 70 -2.03 13.41 16.15
C ILE A 70 -2.96 14.56 15.78
N GLU A 71 -3.57 15.20 16.79
CA GLU A 71 -4.45 16.37 16.62
C GLU A 71 -5.69 16.06 15.74
N PRO A 72 -6.54 15.08 16.13
CA PRO A 72 -7.76 14.79 15.38
C PRO A 72 -8.62 16.05 15.22
N THR A 73 -9.04 16.33 13.99
CA THR A 73 -9.73 17.58 13.65
C THR A 73 -10.81 17.37 12.58
N GLY A 74 -11.88 18.17 12.67
CA GLY A 74 -12.95 18.22 11.68
C GLY A 74 -12.81 19.36 10.67
N ARG A 75 -11.63 20.00 10.58
CA ARG A 75 -11.43 21.19 9.71
C ARG A 75 -11.49 20.90 8.21
N TYR A 76 -11.48 19.64 7.82
CA TYR A 76 -11.55 19.20 6.43
C TYR A 76 -12.58 18.07 6.26
N GLY A 77 -13.77 18.42 5.78
CA GLY A 77 -14.91 17.50 5.68
C GLY A 77 -14.98 16.70 4.38
N HIS A 78 -13.84 16.22 3.86
CA HIS A 78 -13.84 15.39 2.64
C HIS A 78 -14.40 13.99 2.91
N ALA A 79 -14.02 13.41 4.05
CA ALA A 79 -14.48 12.13 4.54
C ALA A 79 -14.23 10.93 3.60
N ILE A 80 -13.12 10.98 2.86
CA ILE A 80 -12.83 9.97 1.84
C ILE A 80 -12.54 8.59 2.43
N LEU A 81 -12.08 8.56 3.69
CA LEU A 81 -11.79 7.36 4.46
C LEU A 81 -13.00 6.86 5.27
N GLY A 82 -14.15 7.55 5.21
CA GLY A 82 -15.40 7.11 5.81
C GLY A 82 -15.74 7.69 7.19
N ASP A 83 -14.93 8.57 7.77
CA ASP A 83 -15.37 9.58 8.75
C ASP A 83 -14.89 10.96 8.31
N GLY A 84 -15.31 12.01 9.00
CA GLY A 84 -14.83 13.38 8.75
C GLY A 84 -13.76 13.83 9.75
N ILE A 85 -12.89 12.92 10.23
CA ILE A 85 -11.82 13.24 11.18
C ILE A 85 -10.48 13.02 10.48
N GLU A 86 -9.73 14.10 10.32
CA GLU A 86 -8.37 14.06 9.76
C GLU A 86 -7.37 14.48 10.82
N ALA A 87 -6.07 14.31 10.55
CA ALA A 87 -5.03 14.67 11.52
C ALA A 87 -4.47 16.07 11.28
N GLY A 88 -4.35 16.85 12.35
CA GLY A 88 -3.72 18.16 12.33
C GLY A 88 -2.20 18.12 12.55
N GLY A 89 -1.63 16.97 12.92
CA GLY A 89 -0.20 16.86 13.17
C GLY A 89 0.37 15.45 13.02
N LEU A 90 1.70 15.39 13.06
CA LEU A 90 2.53 14.21 12.98
C LEU A 90 3.43 14.14 14.22
N SER A 91 3.53 12.97 14.83
CA SER A 91 4.56 12.67 15.83
C SER A 91 5.53 11.64 15.27
N VAL A 92 6.80 11.77 15.64
CA VAL A 92 7.83 10.77 15.39
C VAL A 92 8.55 10.47 16.69
N LYS A 93 8.98 9.21 16.84
CA LYS A 93 9.87 8.79 17.93
C LYS A 93 11.20 8.37 17.32
N THR A 94 12.28 8.96 17.81
CA THR A 94 13.62 8.69 17.32
C THR A 94 14.20 7.40 17.93
N ALA A 95 15.34 6.96 17.41
CA ALA A 95 16.10 5.83 17.95
C ALA A 95 16.59 6.06 19.39
N SER A 96 16.78 7.32 19.81
CA SER A 96 17.10 7.67 21.20
C SER A 96 15.87 7.67 22.13
N GLY A 97 14.67 7.49 21.57
CA GLY A 97 13.40 7.52 22.30
C GLY A 97 12.78 8.91 22.44
N GLU A 98 13.40 9.94 21.88
CA GLU A 98 12.85 11.31 21.87
C GLU A 98 11.59 11.36 20.98
N VAL A 99 10.55 12.05 21.44
CA VAL A 99 9.31 12.26 20.68
C VAL A 99 9.25 13.70 20.20
N MET A 100 9.21 13.88 18.90
CA MET A 100 9.07 15.19 18.24
C MET A 100 7.70 15.30 17.57
N ARG A 101 7.14 16.51 17.53
CA ARG A 101 5.83 16.80 16.93
C ARG A 101 5.95 17.86 15.85
N PHE A 102 5.15 17.70 14.80
CA PHE A 102 4.96 18.69 13.75
C PHE A 102 3.46 18.94 13.59
N VAL A 103 3.01 20.17 13.83
CA VAL A 103 1.58 20.55 13.70
C VAL A 103 1.40 21.37 12.44
N LEU A 104 0.45 20.97 11.61
CA LEU A 104 0.09 21.67 10.38
C LEU A 104 -0.74 22.93 10.69
N PRO A 105 -0.61 23.99 9.87
CA PRO A 105 -1.54 25.12 9.93
C PRO A 105 -2.98 24.67 9.67
N ASP A 106 -3.95 25.49 10.08
CA ASP A 106 -5.40 25.21 9.89
C ASP A 106 -5.85 25.09 8.42
N THR A 107 -4.97 25.42 7.48
CA THR A 107 -5.20 25.29 6.05
C THR A 107 -4.96 23.89 5.51
N ASP A 108 -4.42 22.98 6.31
CA ASP A 108 -3.94 21.67 5.88
C ASP A 108 -4.29 20.56 6.88
N VAL A 109 -4.34 19.32 6.44
CA VAL A 109 -4.48 18.12 7.29
C VAL A 109 -3.60 17.01 6.73
N PHE A 110 -3.31 15.98 7.53
CA PHE A 110 -2.92 14.69 6.97
C PHE A 110 -4.19 13.86 6.75
N GLU A 111 -4.48 13.54 5.50
CA GLU A 111 -5.65 12.78 5.06
C GLU A 111 -5.23 11.31 4.81
N ASP A 112 -4.86 10.66 5.91
CA ASP A 112 -4.29 9.31 5.98
C ASP A 112 -4.44 8.76 7.42
N ARG A 113 -4.26 7.46 7.61
CA ARG A 113 -4.46 6.78 8.91
C ARG A 113 -3.16 6.42 9.61
N THR A 114 -2.15 6.04 8.84
CA THR A 114 -0.86 5.59 9.36
C THR A 114 0.23 6.05 8.41
N PRO A 115 1.22 6.85 8.83
CA PRO A 115 2.30 7.26 7.95
C PRO A 115 3.13 6.06 7.49
N ARG A 116 3.87 6.20 6.38
CA ARG A 116 4.78 5.15 5.90
C ARG A 116 6.22 5.53 6.21
N LEU A 117 7.03 4.59 6.69
CA LEU A 117 8.44 4.79 7.03
C LEU A 117 9.34 4.11 6.01
N ALA A 118 10.32 4.83 5.48
CA ALA A 118 11.32 4.28 4.56
C ALA A 118 12.59 5.14 4.58
N ASP A 119 13.75 4.50 4.42
CA ASP A 119 14.97 5.17 3.96
C ASP A 119 14.82 5.38 2.45
N LEU A 120 14.45 6.61 2.06
CA LEU A 120 14.06 6.91 0.69
C LEU A 120 15.27 7.20 -0.19
N ASP A 121 16.27 7.90 0.33
CA ASP A 121 17.45 8.34 -0.43
C ASP A 121 18.68 7.42 -0.24
N GLY A 122 18.58 6.42 0.65
CA GLY A 122 19.60 5.40 0.87
C GLY A 122 20.73 5.85 1.80
N ASP A 123 20.53 6.93 2.57
CA ASP A 123 21.55 7.48 3.46
C ASP A 123 21.59 6.82 4.85
N GLY A 124 20.71 5.85 5.11
CA GLY A 124 20.58 5.12 6.38
C GLY A 124 19.68 5.81 7.41
N ARG A 125 19.13 6.99 7.12
CA ARG A 125 18.10 7.66 7.93
C ARG A 125 16.71 7.29 7.44
N THR A 126 15.71 7.54 8.26
CA THR A 126 14.33 7.18 7.92
C THR A 126 13.52 8.43 7.64
N GLU A 127 12.92 8.48 6.46
CA GLU A 127 11.91 9.44 6.10
C GLU A 127 10.50 8.92 6.43
N VAL A 128 9.60 9.88 6.67
CA VAL A 128 8.18 9.67 6.90
C VAL A 128 7.41 10.17 5.69
N VAL A 129 6.77 9.26 4.97
CA VAL A 129 5.89 9.53 3.83
C VAL A 129 4.46 9.71 4.33
N THR A 130 3.85 10.82 3.97
CA THR A 130 2.50 11.21 4.39
C THR A 130 1.65 11.68 3.21
N ILE A 131 0.33 11.73 3.42
CA ILE A 131 -0.62 12.36 2.51
C ILE A 131 -1.11 13.66 3.15
N LYS A 132 -0.51 14.80 2.76
CA LYS A 132 -0.91 16.13 3.22
C LYS A 132 -1.98 16.69 2.28
N ALA A 133 -3.13 17.12 2.81
CA ALA A 133 -4.20 17.73 2.04
C ALA A 133 -4.43 19.17 2.47
N SER A 134 -4.44 20.09 1.49
CA SER A 134 -4.89 21.45 1.70
C SER A 134 -6.41 21.52 1.61
N VAL A 135 -7.04 22.27 2.52
CA VAL A 135 -8.49 22.52 2.52
C VAL A 135 -8.98 23.24 1.26
N ARG A 136 -8.06 23.77 0.43
CA ARG A 136 -8.37 24.46 -0.84
C ARG A 136 -7.76 23.79 -2.06
N LEU A 137 -6.59 23.18 -1.93
CA LEU A 137 -5.77 22.76 -3.07
C LEU A 137 -5.68 21.23 -3.23
N GLY A 138 -6.23 20.44 -2.30
CA GLY A 138 -6.24 18.98 -2.37
C GLY A 138 -4.97 18.34 -1.83
N GLY A 139 -4.80 17.04 -2.11
CA GLY A 139 -3.75 16.19 -1.57
C GLY A 139 -2.38 16.37 -2.20
N SER A 140 -1.36 15.92 -1.47
CA SER A 140 0.04 15.87 -1.89
C SER A 140 0.78 14.79 -1.11
N VAL A 141 1.62 14.01 -1.78
CA VAL A 141 2.65 13.23 -1.08
C VAL A 141 3.67 14.20 -0.52
N THR A 142 3.90 14.13 0.80
CA THR A 142 4.84 15.00 1.52
C THR A 142 5.76 14.14 2.39
N VAL A 143 7.05 14.42 2.30
CA VAL A 143 8.12 13.70 2.99
C VAL A 143 8.61 14.54 4.16
N TYR A 144 8.70 13.92 5.33
CA TYR A 144 9.30 14.51 6.53
C TYR A 144 10.51 13.68 6.97
N GLY A 145 11.42 14.30 7.70
CA GLY A 145 12.55 13.60 8.30
C GLY A 145 13.35 14.52 9.22
N LEU A 146 14.44 14.01 9.81
CA LEU A 146 15.28 14.80 10.69
C LEU A 146 16.33 15.59 9.89
N ARG A 147 16.44 16.89 10.19
CA ARG A 147 17.53 17.76 9.76
C ARG A 147 18.02 18.54 10.97
N ASP A 148 19.32 18.41 11.26
CA ASP A 148 19.95 18.99 12.45
C ASP A 148 19.21 18.64 13.76
N GLY A 149 18.76 17.38 13.87
CA GLY A 149 18.00 16.89 15.03
C GLY A 149 16.58 17.43 15.16
N THR A 150 16.04 18.10 14.14
CA THR A 150 14.66 18.62 14.15
C THR A 150 13.82 17.93 13.08
N LEU A 151 12.58 17.56 13.39
CA LEU A 151 11.62 17.09 12.40
C LEU A 151 11.24 18.24 11.44
N ARG A 152 11.45 18.04 10.14
CA ARG A 152 11.15 19.02 9.10
C ARG A 152 10.45 18.39 7.90
N GLU A 153 9.66 19.19 7.19
CA GLU A 153 9.23 18.86 5.82
C GLU A 153 10.44 18.94 4.89
N LEU A 154 10.68 17.87 4.14
CA LEU A 154 11.84 17.73 3.25
C LEU A 154 11.49 17.90 1.78
N GLY A 155 10.26 17.54 1.39
CA GLY A 155 9.83 17.62 0.00
C GLY A 155 8.34 17.33 -0.17
N THR A 156 7.79 17.84 -1.27
CA THR A 156 6.37 17.65 -1.63
C THR A 156 6.22 17.47 -3.13
N THR A 157 5.22 16.69 -3.54
CA THR A 157 4.79 16.61 -4.94
C THR A 157 4.02 17.86 -5.42
N GLY A 158 3.69 18.78 -4.51
CA GLY A 158 2.75 19.86 -4.73
C GLY A 158 1.30 19.39 -4.61
N TYR A 159 0.38 20.33 -4.36
CA TYR A 159 -1.04 20.01 -4.27
C TYR A 159 -1.65 19.77 -5.66
N ILE A 160 -2.62 18.87 -5.73
CA ILE A 160 -3.24 18.43 -6.99
C ILE A 160 -4.43 19.31 -7.45
N GLY A 161 -4.40 20.59 -7.05
CA GLY A 161 -5.14 21.70 -7.67
C GLY A 161 -6.42 22.16 -6.98
N ARG A 162 -7.25 21.27 -6.41
CA ARG A 162 -8.51 21.67 -5.75
C ARG A 162 -8.82 20.80 -4.53
N ALA A 163 -9.57 21.35 -3.58
CA ALA A 163 -10.09 20.65 -2.41
C ALA A 163 -10.80 19.34 -2.81
N ASN A 164 -10.78 18.36 -1.91
CA ASN A 164 -11.39 17.04 -2.09
C ASN A 164 -10.82 16.26 -3.29
N ARG A 165 -9.59 16.60 -3.71
CA ARG A 165 -8.77 15.74 -4.54
C ARG A 165 -7.80 15.04 -3.64
N TRP A 166 -7.80 13.73 -3.72
CA TRP A 166 -7.02 12.87 -2.85
C TRP A 166 -6.21 11.87 -3.66
N LEU A 167 -5.24 11.24 -3.01
CA LEU A 167 -4.33 10.25 -3.55
C LEU A 167 -4.05 9.20 -2.48
N ASN A 168 -3.64 8.00 -2.88
CA ASN A 168 -3.24 6.96 -1.94
C ASN A 168 -1.89 6.35 -2.31
N ILE A 169 -1.05 6.08 -1.32
CA ILE A 169 0.24 5.41 -1.52
C ILE A 169 -0.04 3.97 -1.96
N ALA A 170 0.60 3.55 -3.06
CA ALA A 170 0.47 2.20 -3.60
C ALA A 170 1.62 1.28 -3.15
N GLY A 171 2.81 1.84 -2.94
CA GLY A 171 3.96 1.10 -2.42
C GLY A 171 5.23 1.96 -2.42
N ILE A 172 6.25 1.54 -1.67
CA ILE A 172 7.54 2.21 -1.58
C ILE A 172 8.65 1.16 -1.69
N ASP A 173 9.41 1.19 -2.78
CA ASP A 173 10.54 0.28 -2.98
C ASP A 173 11.48 0.77 -4.09
N ASP A 174 12.62 0.12 -4.27
CA ASP A 174 13.59 0.44 -5.34
C ASP A 174 13.16 -0.18 -6.68
N TYR A 175 12.01 0.28 -7.20
CA TYR A 175 11.40 -0.23 -8.44
C TYR A 175 12.27 -0.02 -9.68
N LEU A 176 13.20 0.94 -9.64
CA LEU A 176 14.06 1.29 -10.78
C LEU A 176 15.53 0.92 -10.55
N GLN A 177 15.86 0.24 -9.45
CA GLN A 177 17.23 -0.13 -9.07
C GLN A 177 18.21 1.05 -9.07
N LEU A 178 17.78 2.18 -8.52
CA LEU A 178 18.59 3.38 -8.39
C LEU A 178 19.42 3.38 -7.10
N GLY A 179 19.30 2.34 -6.26
CA GLY A 179 19.92 2.28 -4.94
C GLY A 179 19.19 3.12 -3.90
N ARG A 180 18.00 3.63 -4.24
CA ARG A 180 17.13 4.47 -3.40
C ARG A 180 15.68 4.17 -3.74
N LYS A 181 14.77 4.32 -2.79
CA LYS A 181 13.38 3.86 -2.94
C LYS A 181 12.52 4.91 -3.63
N GLN A 182 11.66 4.47 -4.55
CA GLN A 182 10.64 5.31 -5.15
C GLN A 182 9.30 5.13 -4.45
N ILE A 183 8.52 6.22 -4.42
CA ILE A 183 7.15 6.25 -3.91
C ILE A 183 6.20 6.08 -5.09
N ALA A 184 5.48 4.95 -5.11
CA ALA A 184 4.35 4.73 -6.00
C ALA A 184 3.07 5.21 -5.32
N TYR A 185 2.25 6.00 -6.01
CA TYR A 185 0.93 6.42 -5.52
C TYR A 185 -0.06 6.60 -6.64
N VAL A 186 -1.36 6.43 -6.35
CA VAL A 186 -2.43 6.70 -7.31
C VAL A 186 -3.12 8.01 -6.94
N GLN A 187 -3.05 8.98 -7.84
CA GLN A 187 -3.80 10.23 -7.74
C GLN A 187 -5.25 10.00 -8.18
N THR A 188 -6.21 10.51 -7.41
CA THR A 188 -7.65 10.44 -7.70
C THR A 188 -8.15 9.02 -8.02
N PRO A 189 -7.90 8.03 -7.14
CA PRO A 189 -8.16 6.60 -7.42
C PRO A 189 -9.64 6.27 -7.64
N HIS A 190 -10.56 7.21 -7.39
CA HIS A 190 -12.01 7.00 -7.55
C HIS A 190 -12.56 7.47 -8.90
N ILE A 191 -11.78 8.16 -9.72
CA ILE A 191 -12.24 8.77 -10.99
C ILE A 191 -11.19 8.67 -12.12
N GLY A 192 -10.84 7.46 -12.53
CA GLY A 192 -9.95 7.20 -13.67
C GLY A 192 -8.49 6.99 -13.29
N GLY A 193 -8.05 7.66 -12.23
CA GLY A 193 -6.80 7.46 -11.50
C GLY A 193 -5.48 7.44 -12.29
N THR A 194 -4.47 8.13 -11.77
CA THR A 194 -3.13 8.13 -12.36
C THR A 194 -2.13 7.58 -11.36
N LEU A 195 -1.54 6.43 -11.70
CA LEU A 195 -0.37 5.92 -11.01
C LEU A 195 0.83 6.80 -11.33
N PHE A 196 1.55 7.22 -10.30
CA PHE A 196 2.81 7.92 -10.40
C PHE A 196 3.91 7.14 -9.67
N LEU A 197 5.14 7.28 -10.15
CA LEU A 197 6.34 6.88 -9.44
C LEU A 197 7.23 8.11 -9.26
N TYR A 198 7.54 8.42 -8.01
CA TYR A 198 8.39 9.56 -7.63
C TYR A 198 9.63 9.10 -6.91
N ASP A 199 10.72 9.82 -7.16
CA ASP A 199 12.01 9.63 -6.52
C ASP A 199 12.28 10.78 -5.55
N PHE A 200 12.93 10.47 -4.43
CA PHE A 200 13.39 11.46 -3.46
C PHE A 200 14.91 11.40 -3.37
N ASP A 201 15.57 12.53 -3.62
CA ASP A 201 17.04 12.62 -3.68
C ASP A 201 17.67 13.28 -2.43
N GLY A 202 16.91 13.34 -1.33
CA GLY A 202 17.30 14.03 -0.09
C GLY A 202 16.92 15.52 -0.05
N SER A 203 16.58 16.11 -1.20
CA SER A 203 16.26 17.54 -1.34
C SER A 203 14.86 17.81 -1.92
N GLY A 204 14.30 16.87 -2.67
CA GLY A 204 12.99 17.05 -3.28
C GLY A 204 12.46 15.80 -3.96
N LEU A 205 11.20 15.89 -4.41
CA LEU A 205 10.48 14.80 -5.07
C LEU A 205 10.42 15.05 -6.58
N THR A 206 10.91 14.10 -7.38
CA THR A 206 10.90 14.17 -8.85
C THR A 206 10.07 13.04 -9.44
N ARG A 207 9.17 13.36 -10.38
CA ARG A 207 8.36 12.37 -11.09
C ARG A 207 9.21 11.60 -12.10
N LEU A 208 9.21 10.27 -12.00
CA LEU A 208 9.90 9.38 -12.94
C LEU A 208 8.95 8.69 -13.92
N VAL A 209 7.79 8.23 -13.44
CA VAL A 209 6.80 7.48 -14.24
C VAL A 209 5.39 8.01 -13.99
N SER A 210 4.53 7.92 -15.00
CA SER A 210 3.08 8.10 -14.86
C SER A 210 2.30 7.16 -15.78
N LYS A 211 1.20 6.59 -15.31
CA LYS A 211 0.30 5.75 -16.11
C LYS A 211 -1.15 5.86 -15.61
N THR A 212 -2.10 6.07 -16.51
CA THR A 212 -3.54 6.22 -16.17
C THR A 212 -4.26 4.88 -16.10
N GLY A 213 -5.46 4.87 -15.51
CA GLY A 213 -6.38 3.73 -15.49
C GLY A 213 -6.26 2.83 -14.26
N PHE A 214 -5.75 3.36 -13.15
CA PHE A 214 -5.49 2.61 -11.92
C PHE A 214 -6.31 3.12 -10.75
N SER A 215 -6.57 2.22 -9.81
CA SER A 215 -7.16 2.53 -8.52
C SER A 215 -6.43 1.74 -7.45
N ASN A 216 -6.41 2.24 -6.22
CA ASN A 216 -5.94 1.51 -5.04
C ASN A 216 -6.74 1.92 -3.80
N HIS A 217 -7.98 2.37 -4.01
CA HIS A 217 -8.87 2.74 -2.92
C HIS A 217 -10.34 2.75 -3.36
N ALA A 218 -11.22 2.16 -2.57
CA ALA A 218 -12.67 2.27 -2.75
C ALA A 218 -13.20 3.47 -1.95
N ILE A 219 -13.96 4.37 -2.59
CA ILE A 219 -14.45 5.59 -1.91
C ILE A 219 -15.21 5.27 -0.61
N GLY A 220 -14.91 5.99 0.48
CA GLY A 220 -15.51 5.79 1.81
C GLY A 220 -15.03 4.54 2.55
N SER A 221 -14.11 3.77 1.96
CA SER A 221 -13.48 2.62 2.62
C SER A 221 -12.43 3.07 3.62
N ARG A 222 -12.27 2.28 4.68
CA ARG A 222 -11.18 2.37 5.65
C ARG A 222 -9.91 1.67 5.17
N GLU A 223 -10.06 0.75 4.23
CA GLU A 223 -9.00 -0.05 3.66
C GLU A 223 -8.13 0.77 2.69
N MET A 224 -6.83 0.85 2.99
CA MET A 224 -5.84 1.65 2.27
C MET A 224 -4.89 0.80 1.41
N ASP A 225 -4.85 -0.52 1.61
CA ASP A 225 -3.79 -1.38 1.11
C ASP A 225 -4.26 -2.26 -0.05
N LEU A 226 -5.01 -1.69 -1.01
CA LEU A 226 -5.48 -2.39 -2.23
C LEU A 226 -4.34 -2.65 -3.25
N SER A 227 -3.09 -2.54 -2.83
CA SER A 227 -1.91 -2.80 -3.65
C SER A 227 -0.81 -3.45 -2.83
N ALA A 228 0.09 -4.17 -3.51
CA ALA A 228 1.21 -4.84 -2.86
C ALA A 228 2.44 -4.85 -3.77
N THR A 229 3.61 -4.77 -3.14
CA THR A 229 4.91 -4.78 -3.82
C THR A 229 5.64 -6.08 -3.57
N LEU A 230 6.17 -6.73 -4.59
CA LEU A 230 6.86 -8.02 -4.47
C LEU A 230 7.67 -8.30 -5.75
N ASP A 231 8.83 -8.94 -5.65
CA ASP A 231 9.50 -9.53 -6.81
C ASP A 231 8.70 -10.74 -7.30
N ALA A 232 7.73 -10.46 -8.16
CA ALA A 232 6.75 -11.41 -8.66
C ALA A 232 7.21 -12.02 -10.00
N THR A 233 8.06 -11.31 -10.73
CA THR A 233 8.69 -11.81 -11.95
C THR A 233 9.84 -12.77 -11.67
N GLY A 234 10.51 -12.63 -10.53
CA GLY A 234 11.65 -13.43 -10.07
C GLY A 234 12.98 -12.95 -10.66
N ASP A 235 13.07 -11.67 -11.01
CA ASP A 235 14.27 -11.06 -11.60
C ASP A 235 15.08 -10.21 -10.60
N GLY A 236 14.66 -10.19 -9.34
CA GLY A 236 15.29 -9.42 -8.27
C GLY A 236 14.78 -7.98 -8.16
N ILE A 237 13.82 -7.57 -9.00
CA ILE A 237 13.26 -6.22 -9.02
C ILE A 237 11.85 -6.24 -8.42
N PRO A 238 11.51 -5.31 -7.51
CA PRO A 238 10.14 -5.22 -7.02
C PRO A 238 9.14 -4.90 -8.13
N ASP A 239 8.06 -5.67 -8.21
CA ASP A 239 6.88 -5.40 -9.03
C ASP A 239 5.75 -4.83 -8.17
N LEU A 240 4.85 -4.04 -8.76
CA LEU A 240 3.66 -3.50 -8.09
C LEU A 240 2.39 -4.18 -8.62
N LEU A 241 1.65 -4.84 -7.74
CA LEU A 241 0.31 -5.35 -8.02
C LEU A 241 -0.74 -4.35 -7.51
N LEU A 242 -1.61 -3.87 -8.41
CA LEU A 242 -2.70 -2.97 -8.04
C LEU A 242 -3.90 -3.08 -9.00
N PRO A 243 -5.12 -2.72 -8.59
CA PRO A 243 -6.29 -2.79 -9.45
C PRO A 243 -6.35 -1.66 -10.48
N THR A 244 -7.09 -1.91 -11.55
CA THR A 244 -7.60 -0.86 -12.44
C THR A 244 -8.84 -0.20 -11.86
N ASP A 245 -9.37 0.79 -12.58
CA ASP A 245 -10.72 1.31 -12.34
C ASP A 245 -11.75 0.18 -12.16
N GLY A 246 -12.70 0.39 -11.24
CA GLY A 246 -13.77 -0.56 -10.94
C GLY A 246 -13.38 -1.72 -10.02
N LEU A 247 -12.09 -1.89 -9.72
CA LEU A 247 -11.54 -2.91 -8.79
C LEU A 247 -11.78 -4.36 -9.21
N ARG A 248 -11.91 -4.64 -10.53
CA ARG A 248 -12.19 -6.00 -11.06
C ARG A 248 -11.04 -6.59 -11.88
N VAL A 249 -10.00 -5.83 -12.14
CA VAL A 249 -8.80 -6.32 -12.84
C VAL A 249 -7.61 -5.91 -12.01
N LEU A 250 -6.74 -6.86 -11.67
CA LEU A 250 -5.42 -6.58 -11.10
C LEU A 250 -4.40 -6.52 -12.23
N LYS A 251 -3.46 -5.60 -12.11
CA LYS A 251 -2.32 -5.44 -13.01
C LYS A 251 -1.05 -5.62 -12.20
N LEU A 252 -0.17 -6.48 -12.67
CA LEU A 252 1.20 -6.56 -12.17
C LEU A 252 2.08 -5.69 -13.04
N LEU A 253 2.76 -4.73 -12.43
CA LEU A 253 3.59 -3.76 -13.14
C LEU A 253 5.05 -3.90 -12.73
N SER A 254 5.91 -4.00 -13.73
CA SER A 254 7.35 -3.73 -13.60
C SER A 254 7.62 -2.29 -14.05
N PHE A 255 8.75 -1.73 -13.63
CA PHE A 255 9.13 -0.37 -13.98
C PHE A 255 10.49 -0.34 -14.68
N ALA A 256 10.60 0.51 -15.69
CA ALA A 256 11.85 0.91 -16.31
C ALA A 256 11.83 2.43 -16.45
N SER A 257 13.00 3.07 -16.60
CA SER A 257 13.10 4.54 -16.67
C SER A 257 12.09 5.15 -17.65
N GLY A 258 11.09 5.84 -17.11
CA GLY A 258 10.01 6.51 -17.86
C GLY A 258 8.78 5.68 -18.20
N GLN A 259 8.74 4.36 -17.91
CA GLN A 259 7.62 3.50 -18.29
C GLN A 259 7.24 2.49 -17.19
N ALA A 260 5.93 2.33 -16.99
CA ALA A 260 5.37 1.19 -16.28
C ALA A 260 4.92 0.13 -17.30
N ARG A 261 5.54 -1.04 -17.24
CA ARG A 261 5.26 -2.18 -18.12
C ARG A 261 4.31 -3.14 -17.42
N GLU A 262 3.32 -3.62 -18.16
CA GLU A 262 2.38 -4.62 -17.67
C GLU A 262 2.96 -6.02 -17.85
N GLU A 263 3.19 -6.73 -16.75
CA GLU A 263 3.65 -8.12 -16.75
C GLU A 263 2.47 -9.11 -16.69
N ALA A 264 1.36 -8.70 -16.07
CA ALA A 264 0.15 -9.51 -16.03
C ALA A 264 -1.14 -8.69 -15.89
N SER A 265 -2.22 -9.26 -16.43
CA SER A 265 -3.59 -8.78 -16.27
C SER A 265 -4.49 -9.90 -15.77
N ILE A 266 -5.05 -9.70 -14.59
CA ILE A 266 -5.84 -10.71 -13.88
C ILE A 266 -7.27 -10.21 -13.71
N THR A 267 -8.20 -10.77 -14.48
CA THR A 267 -9.62 -10.51 -14.29
C THR A 267 -10.12 -11.25 -13.06
N LEU A 268 -10.70 -10.52 -12.12
CA LEU A 268 -11.27 -11.04 -10.88
C LEU A 268 -12.75 -11.42 -11.08
N PRO A 269 -13.24 -12.50 -10.44
CA PRO A 269 -14.65 -12.87 -10.48
C PRO A 269 -15.55 -11.89 -9.71
N GLY A 270 -14.98 -11.14 -8.78
CA GLY A 270 -15.64 -10.12 -7.96
C GLY A 270 -14.82 -8.84 -7.88
N ARG A 271 -15.37 -7.78 -7.29
CA ARG A 271 -14.58 -6.58 -6.96
C ARG A 271 -13.63 -6.90 -5.81
N LEU A 272 -12.40 -6.40 -5.86
CA LEU A 272 -11.49 -6.41 -4.72
C LEU A 272 -12.14 -5.67 -3.54
N ALA A 273 -12.11 -6.26 -2.35
CA ALA A 273 -12.83 -5.78 -1.17
C ALA A 273 -12.00 -5.77 0.13
N SER A 274 -10.73 -6.19 0.06
CA SER A 274 -9.78 -6.10 1.17
C SER A 274 -8.44 -5.59 0.66
N GLY A 275 -7.51 -5.37 1.59
CA GLY A 275 -6.10 -5.21 1.28
C GLY A 275 -5.51 -6.45 0.62
N ILE A 276 -4.38 -6.26 -0.05
CA ILE A 276 -3.58 -7.30 -0.68
C ILE A 276 -2.36 -7.54 0.20
N VAL A 277 -2.20 -8.75 0.70
CA VAL A 277 -1.01 -9.14 1.49
C VAL A 277 -0.15 -10.12 0.73
N GLN A 278 1.15 -10.05 0.97
CA GLN A 278 2.10 -11.04 0.46
C GLN A 278 2.07 -12.29 1.33
N GLU A 279 2.25 -13.44 0.70
CA GLU A 279 2.40 -14.73 1.36
C GLU A 279 3.53 -15.52 0.71
N ALA A 280 4.42 -16.07 1.55
CA ALA A 280 5.35 -17.08 1.08
C ALA A 280 4.57 -18.35 0.76
N ALA A 281 4.66 -18.84 -0.48
CA ALA A 281 4.10 -20.12 -0.87
C ALA A 281 5.20 -21.07 -1.34
N PRO A 282 5.00 -22.41 -1.22
CA PRO A 282 5.99 -23.39 -1.66
C PRO A 282 6.38 -23.27 -3.15
N ALA A 283 5.48 -22.71 -3.96
CA ALA A 283 5.64 -22.55 -5.40
C ALA A 283 6.25 -21.20 -5.81
N GLY A 284 6.62 -20.35 -4.85
CA GLY A 284 7.06 -18.98 -5.06
C GLY A 284 6.18 -17.97 -4.32
N PRO A 285 6.49 -16.67 -4.41
CA PRO A 285 5.75 -15.65 -3.70
C PRO A 285 4.33 -15.49 -4.28
N ALA A 286 3.37 -15.24 -3.39
CA ALA A 286 1.95 -15.15 -3.72
C ALA A 286 1.30 -13.92 -3.09
N PHE A 287 0.15 -13.52 -3.63
CA PHE A 287 -0.70 -12.48 -3.07
C PHE A 287 -2.00 -13.08 -2.57
N VAL A 288 -2.48 -12.61 -1.42
CA VAL A 288 -3.76 -13.04 -0.83
C VAL A 288 -4.66 -11.82 -0.66
N PHE A 289 -5.93 -11.95 -1.04
CA PHE A 289 -6.93 -10.89 -0.95
C PHE A 289 -8.35 -11.43 -0.95
N GLY A 290 -9.29 -10.66 -0.41
CA GLY A 290 -10.71 -10.92 -0.40
C GLY A 290 -11.46 -10.16 -1.50
N LEU A 291 -12.51 -10.79 -2.03
CA LEU A 291 -13.42 -10.16 -2.99
C LEU A 291 -14.79 -9.90 -2.37
N ALA A 292 -15.57 -9.04 -3.01
CA ALA A 292 -16.92 -8.64 -2.59
C ALA A 292 -17.95 -9.80 -2.58
N ASP A 293 -17.58 -10.98 -3.08
CA ASP A 293 -18.37 -12.20 -2.94
C ASP A 293 -18.17 -12.92 -1.60
N GLY A 294 -17.34 -12.35 -0.71
CA GLY A 294 -17.04 -12.88 0.62
C GLY A 294 -15.96 -13.97 0.63
N ARG A 295 -15.35 -14.28 -0.52
CA ARG A 295 -14.31 -15.32 -0.62
C ARG A 295 -12.91 -14.70 -0.63
N THR A 296 -11.97 -15.45 -0.09
CA THR A 296 -10.54 -15.14 -0.12
C THR A 296 -9.86 -15.92 -1.23
N TYR A 297 -8.94 -15.26 -1.91
CA TYR A 297 -8.22 -15.78 -3.06
C TYR A 297 -6.72 -15.66 -2.87
N ARG A 298 -5.99 -16.61 -3.46
CA ARG A 298 -4.55 -16.53 -3.70
C ARG A 298 -4.30 -16.30 -5.18
N LEU A 299 -3.52 -15.28 -5.50
CA LEU A 299 -2.92 -15.10 -6.82
C LEU A 299 -1.45 -15.53 -6.75
N GLN A 300 -1.04 -16.47 -7.59
CA GLN A 300 0.33 -16.94 -7.63
C GLN A 300 0.77 -17.25 -9.05
N LYS A 301 2.09 -17.14 -9.28
CA LYS A 301 2.73 -17.54 -10.54
C LYS A 301 2.95 -19.05 -10.52
N ARG A 302 2.76 -19.73 -11.66
CA ARG A 302 3.14 -21.13 -11.78
C ARG A 302 4.67 -21.25 -11.67
N PRO A 303 5.17 -22.21 -10.88
CA PRO A 303 6.57 -22.58 -10.97
C PRO A 303 6.83 -23.11 -12.40
N ARG A 304 7.98 -22.75 -12.95
CA ARG A 304 8.43 -23.26 -14.25
C ARG A 304 8.70 -24.75 -14.18
#